data_AF-A0A495L6G6-F1
#
_entry.id   AF-A0A495L6G6-F1
#
_cell.length_a   1.000
_cell.length_b   1.000
_cell.length_c   1.000
_cell.angle_alpha   90.00
_cell.angle_beta   90.00
_cell.angle_gamma   90.00
#
_symmetry.space_group_name_H-M   'P 1'
#
loop_
_entity.id
_entity.type
_entity.pdbx_description
1 polymer ?
#
loop_
_entity_poly.entity_id
_entity_poly.type
_entity_poly.pdbx_seq_one_letter_code
_entity_poly.pdbx_strand_id
1 'polypeptide(L)'
;MNAPARAVGPADPVEPVEATEATEATEATEPVGPVGATTFLVIAKEPVPGRVKTRLAPEYTAEEAARLAAAALADTLRTVLSLPARRRVLVLEGRPGPWLPDSGFDVVAQTGGGLDERLAAAFAGSSGPTLLLGMDTPQVTARTLAPVLAADAWRRADAWFGPSEDGGFWALGLADPDPALVRGVPMSTDRTGRIQRRRLTDAGLRVVDLPVLTDVDTAADVDRVAGQAPGSRFARAVRDRANGVVG
;
A
#
# COMPACT_ATOMS: atom_id res chain seq x y z
N MET A 1 38.98 2.70 -67.36
CA MET A 1 40.01 3.38 -68.16
C MET A 1 40.19 4.78 -67.61
N ASN A 2 41.44 5.16 -67.37
CA ASN A 2 41.94 6.27 -66.57
C ASN A 2 41.44 7.68 -66.94
N ALA A 3 41.27 8.53 -65.92
CA ALA A 3 41.72 9.92 -65.97
C ALA A 3 42.23 10.35 -64.58
N PRO A 4 43.26 11.21 -64.49
CA PRO A 4 44.23 11.20 -63.40
C PRO A 4 44.13 12.39 -62.43
N ALA A 5 44.98 12.28 -61.40
CA ALA A 5 45.23 13.14 -60.26
C ALA A 5 45.31 14.65 -60.54
N ARG A 6 44.83 15.43 -59.58
CA ARG A 6 45.17 16.85 -59.40
C ARG A 6 45.96 17.00 -58.10
N ALA A 7 47.17 17.54 -58.23
CA ALA A 7 48.06 17.88 -57.13
C ALA A 7 47.53 19.10 -56.36
N VAL A 8 47.68 19.07 -55.03
CA VAL A 8 47.59 20.25 -54.15
C VAL A 8 48.85 20.25 -53.28
N GLY A 9 49.49 21.41 -53.21
CA GLY A 9 50.80 21.65 -52.60
C GLY A 9 50.82 21.62 -51.07
N PRO A 10 51.97 21.95 -50.47
CA PRO A 10 52.25 21.71 -49.06
C PRO A 10 51.50 22.72 -48.18
N ALA A 11 51.00 22.26 -47.04
CA ALA A 11 50.52 23.12 -45.97
C ALA A 11 51.60 23.16 -44.86
N ASP A 12 51.92 24.38 -44.44
CA ASP A 12 52.89 24.74 -43.40
C ASP A 12 52.48 24.25 -41.99
N PRO A 13 53.43 24.19 -41.03
CA PRO A 13 53.24 23.44 -39.79
C PRO A 13 52.80 24.30 -38.59
N VAL A 14 51.96 23.67 -37.76
CA VAL A 14 51.68 23.80 -36.30
C VAL A 14 51.33 25.16 -35.69
N GLU A 15 50.29 25.17 -34.86
CA GLU A 15 50.38 25.53 -33.42
C GLU A 15 49.31 24.78 -32.60
N PRO A 16 49.58 24.39 -31.33
CA PRO A 16 48.65 23.66 -30.49
C PRO A 16 47.69 24.62 -29.78
N VAL A 17 46.40 24.31 -29.79
CA VAL A 17 45.39 25.10 -29.04
C VAL A 17 44.86 24.26 -27.89
N GLU A 18 44.84 24.90 -26.74
CA GLU A 18 44.66 24.38 -25.38
C GLU A 18 43.38 23.57 -25.16
N ALA A 19 43.49 22.59 -24.26
CA ALA A 19 42.38 21.78 -23.78
C ALA A 19 41.42 22.64 -22.94
N THR A 20 40.25 22.95 -23.50
CA THR A 20 39.09 23.43 -22.72
C THR A 20 38.46 22.27 -21.96
N GLU A 21 38.50 22.34 -20.63
CA GLU A 21 37.73 21.48 -19.72
C GLU A 21 36.23 21.65 -20.00
N ALA A 22 35.59 20.56 -20.44
CA ALA A 22 34.14 20.46 -20.48
C ALA A 22 33.65 20.15 -19.06
N THR A 23 33.06 21.14 -18.40
CA THR A 23 32.30 20.92 -17.17
C THR A 23 31.04 20.14 -17.53
N GLU A 24 31.02 18.85 -17.22
CA GLU A 24 29.81 18.02 -17.28
C GLU A 24 28.75 18.62 -16.34
N ALA A 25 27.71 19.21 -16.93
CA ALA A 25 26.46 19.43 -16.22
C ALA A 25 25.88 18.06 -15.89
N THR A 26 26.07 17.61 -14.66
CA THR A 26 25.40 16.44 -14.11
C THR A 26 23.92 16.78 -13.99
N GLU A 27 23.17 16.48 -15.04
CA GLU A 27 21.71 16.46 -14.99
C GLU A 27 21.34 15.34 -14.01
N ALA A 28 21.04 15.72 -12.78
CA ALA A 28 20.53 14.81 -11.77
C ALA A 28 19.19 14.26 -12.28
N THR A 29 19.25 13.09 -12.89
CA THR A 29 18.06 12.30 -13.21
C THR A 29 17.46 11.86 -11.88
N GLU A 30 16.44 12.59 -11.44
CA GLU A 30 15.60 12.14 -10.34
C GLU A 30 15.08 10.72 -10.64
N PRO A 31 14.98 9.82 -9.66
CA PRO A 31 14.47 8.48 -9.89
C PRO A 31 12.96 8.57 -10.12
N VAL A 32 12.54 8.69 -11.38
CA VAL A 32 11.15 8.48 -11.78
C VAL A 32 10.89 6.98 -11.67
N GLY A 33 10.56 6.53 -10.45
CA GLY A 33 10.00 5.20 -10.24
C GLY A 33 8.75 5.01 -11.12
N PRO A 34 8.38 3.77 -11.49
CA PRO A 34 7.24 3.53 -12.36
C PRO A 34 5.98 4.17 -11.77
N VAL A 35 5.48 5.22 -12.46
CA VAL A 35 4.28 5.95 -12.04
C VAL A 35 3.09 5.02 -12.23
N GLY A 36 2.57 4.49 -11.12
CA GLY A 36 1.37 3.65 -11.14
C GLY A 36 0.12 4.49 -11.37
N ALA A 37 -0.95 3.89 -11.91
CA ALA A 37 -2.24 4.57 -12.07
C ALA A 37 -3.08 4.59 -10.77
N THR A 38 -2.81 3.66 -9.85
CA THR A 38 -3.62 3.42 -8.65
C THR A 38 -3.20 4.32 -7.48
N THR A 39 -4.17 4.97 -6.84
CA THR A 39 -4.02 5.55 -5.51
C THR A 39 -4.21 4.47 -4.45
N PHE A 40 -3.27 4.34 -3.52
CA PHE A 40 -3.41 3.46 -2.36
C PHE A 40 -3.86 4.25 -1.15
N LEU A 41 -4.89 3.76 -0.48
CA LEU A 41 -5.31 4.22 0.84
C LEU A 41 -4.99 3.11 1.84
N VAL A 42 -4.37 3.44 2.95
CA VAL A 42 -4.26 2.55 4.11
C VAL A 42 -5.05 3.20 5.23
N ILE A 43 -6.15 2.57 5.66
CA ILE A 43 -6.92 3.05 6.81
C ILE A 43 -6.38 2.38 8.07
N ALA A 44 -5.99 3.19 9.05
CA ALA A 44 -5.35 2.68 10.25
C ALA A 44 -5.69 3.49 11.49
N LYS A 45 -5.61 2.84 12.64
CA LYS A 45 -5.61 3.48 13.96
C LYS A 45 -4.19 3.44 14.53
N GLU A 46 -3.80 4.50 15.22
CA GLU A 46 -2.55 4.56 15.96
C GLU A 46 -2.43 3.35 16.90
N PRO A 47 -1.35 2.55 16.80
CA PRO A 47 -1.09 1.40 17.65
C PRO A 47 -0.78 1.77 19.11
N VAL A 48 -1.79 2.20 19.86
CA VAL A 48 -1.67 2.57 21.28
C VAL A 48 -2.12 1.41 22.18
N PRO A 49 -1.35 1.04 23.22
CA PRO A 49 -1.78 0.05 24.21
C PRO A 49 -3.19 0.32 24.74
N GLY A 50 -4.02 -0.73 24.75
CA GLY A 50 -5.41 -0.66 25.20
C GLY A 50 -6.40 -0.02 24.22
N ARG A 51 -5.95 0.46 23.05
CA ARG A 51 -6.82 1.04 22.01
C ARG A 51 -6.94 0.21 20.74
N VAL A 52 -5.99 -0.69 20.52
CA VAL A 52 -5.93 -1.60 19.37
C VAL A 52 -5.84 -3.05 19.87
N LYS A 53 -6.35 -3.99 19.07
CA LYS A 53 -6.24 -5.44 19.32
C LYS A 53 -6.63 -5.85 20.75
N THR A 54 -7.67 -5.23 21.28
CA THR A 54 -8.18 -5.50 22.64
C THR A 54 -8.73 -6.92 22.79
N ARG A 55 -9.10 -7.57 21.68
CA ARG A 55 -9.50 -8.98 21.62
C ARG A 55 -8.36 -9.97 21.82
N LEU A 56 -7.10 -9.52 21.83
CA LEU A 56 -5.95 -10.36 22.18
C LEU A 56 -5.78 -10.55 23.69
N ALA A 57 -6.53 -9.80 24.52
CA ALA A 57 -6.55 -10.04 25.95
C ALA A 57 -7.46 -11.25 26.28
N PRO A 58 -7.11 -12.08 27.29
CA PRO A 58 -6.02 -11.89 28.24
C PRO A 58 -4.65 -12.47 27.81
N GLU A 59 -4.56 -13.16 26.68
CA GLU A 59 -3.33 -13.87 26.25
C GLU A 59 -2.16 -12.92 25.97
N TYR A 60 -2.45 -11.69 25.57
CA TYR A 60 -1.49 -10.63 25.32
C TYR A 60 -1.75 -9.44 26.23
N THR A 61 -0.68 -8.85 26.76
CA THR A 61 -0.75 -7.55 27.43
C THR A 61 -1.12 -6.45 26.43
N ALA A 62 -1.60 -5.31 26.93
CA ALA A 62 -1.94 -4.15 26.09
C ALA A 62 -0.73 -3.68 25.26
N GLU A 63 0.47 -3.74 25.83
CA GLU A 63 1.73 -3.38 25.20
C GLU A 63 2.12 -4.38 24.10
N GLU A 64 1.96 -5.68 24.35
CA GLU A 64 2.20 -6.71 23.33
C GLU A 64 1.23 -6.59 22.15
N ALA A 65 -0.06 -6.39 22.44
CA ALA A 65 -1.08 -6.21 21.42
C ALA A 65 -0.79 -4.98 20.54
N ALA A 66 -0.38 -3.85 21.15
CA ALA A 66 0.03 -2.66 20.41
C ALA A 66 1.30 -2.86 19.58
N ARG A 67 2.30 -3.59 20.10
CA ARG A 67 3.50 -3.94 19.32
C ARG A 67 3.17 -4.80 18.11
N LEU A 68 2.27 -5.78 18.26
CA LEU A 68 1.81 -6.61 17.14
C LEU A 68 1.05 -5.78 16.10
N ALA A 69 0.14 -4.90 16.53
CA ALA A 69 -0.57 -3.99 15.62
C ALA A 69 0.38 -3.04 14.87
N ALA A 70 1.39 -2.50 15.56
CA ALA A 70 2.41 -1.64 14.94
C ALA A 70 3.25 -2.41 13.92
N ALA A 71 3.66 -3.63 14.23
CA ALA A 71 4.40 -4.48 13.32
C ALA A 71 3.56 -4.84 12.08
N ALA A 72 2.27 -5.15 12.29
CA ALA A 72 1.37 -5.49 11.19
C ALA A 72 1.17 -4.32 10.22
N LEU A 73 0.83 -3.15 10.77
CA LEU A 73 0.68 -1.92 9.99
C LEU A 73 1.97 -1.58 9.24
N ALA A 74 3.14 -1.70 9.88
CA ALA A 74 4.42 -1.44 9.24
C ALA A 74 4.69 -2.38 8.03
N ASP A 75 4.29 -3.65 8.11
CA ASP A 75 4.42 -4.59 6.99
C ASP A 75 3.48 -4.22 5.82
N THR A 76 2.24 -3.84 6.10
CA THR A 76 1.31 -3.34 5.08
C THR A 76 1.84 -2.07 4.40
N LEU A 77 2.29 -1.08 5.19
CA LEU A 77 2.83 0.18 4.66
C LEU A 77 4.05 -0.06 3.76
N ARG A 78 4.96 -0.96 4.16
CA ARG A 78 6.14 -1.30 3.34
C ARG A 78 5.78 -1.99 2.05
N THR A 79 4.79 -2.88 2.08
CA THR A 79 4.28 -3.49 0.87
C THR A 79 3.76 -2.42 -0.07
N VAL A 80 2.91 -1.50 0.39
CA VAL A 80 2.39 -0.39 -0.44
C VAL A 80 3.50 0.53 -0.98
N LEU A 81 4.56 0.79 -0.20
CA LEU A 81 5.71 1.57 -0.66
C LEU A 81 6.45 0.92 -1.82
N SER A 82 6.53 -0.41 -1.83
CA SER A 82 7.20 -1.17 -2.90
C SER A 82 6.45 -1.21 -4.23
N LEU A 83 5.17 -0.79 -4.24
CA LEU A 83 4.31 -0.89 -5.42
C LEU A 83 4.33 0.39 -6.26
N PRO A 84 4.21 0.31 -7.60
CA PRO A 84 3.95 1.48 -8.41
C PRO A 84 2.61 2.09 -8.02
N ALA A 85 2.59 3.40 -7.75
CA ALA A 85 1.39 4.10 -7.31
C ALA A 85 1.33 5.51 -7.88
N ARG A 86 0.10 6.00 -8.08
CA ARG A 86 -0.17 7.41 -8.36
C ARG A 86 0.05 8.24 -7.09
N ARG A 87 -0.48 7.73 -5.98
CA ARG A 87 -0.44 8.35 -4.65
C ARG A 87 -0.55 7.27 -3.59
N ARG A 88 0.01 7.51 -2.41
CA ARG A 88 -0.11 6.64 -1.23
C ARG A 88 -0.55 7.50 -0.07
N VAL A 89 -1.67 7.14 0.55
CA VAL A 89 -2.29 7.94 1.61
C VAL A 89 -2.51 7.05 2.83
N LEU A 90 -2.05 7.49 3.99
CA LEU A 90 -2.39 6.91 5.26
C LEU A 90 -3.55 7.71 5.88
N VAL A 91 -4.71 7.07 6.01
CA VAL A 91 -5.91 7.66 6.63
C VAL A 91 -5.96 7.25 8.09
N LEU A 92 -5.49 8.12 8.97
CA LEU A 92 -5.09 7.80 10.33
C LEU A 92 -6.07 8.30 11.40
N GLU A 93 -6.54 7.39 12.26
CA GLU A 93 -7.10 7.75 13.57
C GLU A 93 -5.97 7.80 14.59
N GLY A 94 -5.67 8.98 15.15
CA GLY A 94 -4.58 9.18 16.11
C GLY A 94 -3.40 9.93 15.49
N ARG A 95 -2.19 9.67 15.99
CA ARG A 95 -0.96 10.38 15.59
C ARG A 95 0.03 9.45 14.87
N PRO A 96 0.79 9.98 13.90
CA PRO A 96 1.97 9.28 13.37
C PRO A 96 2.94 8.90 14.48
N GLY A 97 3.63 7.78 14.31
CA GLY A 97 4.66 7.31 15.24
C GLY A 97 5.79 6.57 14.55
N PRO A 98 6.74 5.98 15.30
CA PRO A 98 7.94 5.33 14.76
C PRO A 98 7.69 4.14 13.82
N TRP A 99 6.45 3.64 13.77
CA TRP A 99 6.00 2.59 12.86
C TRP A 99 5.71 3.10 11.43
N LEU A 100 5.52 4.41 11.25
CA LEU A 100 5.30 5.04 9.95
C LEU A 100 6.65 5.28 9.26
N PRO A 101 6.82 4.89 7.98
CA PRO A 101 7.99 5.27 7.19
C PRO A 101 8.19 6.78 7.09
N ASP A 102 9.45 7.25 7.09
CA ASP A 102 9.80 8.68 7.08
C ASP A 102 9.29 9.45 5.86
N SER A 103 9.04 8.75 4.74
CA SER A 103 8.53 9.34 3.51
C SER A 103 7.72 8.34 2.68
N GLY A 104 7.06 8.86 1.64
CA GLY A 104 6.31 8.06 0.67
C GLY A 104 4.82 7.88 0.97
N PHE A 105 4.31 8.47 2.05
CA PHE A 105 2.88 8.57 2.35
C PHE A 105 2.45 10.00 2.64
N ASP A 106 1.31 10.38 2.09
CA ASP A 106 0.55 11.52 2.60
C ASP A 106 -0.29 11.05 3.79
N VAL A 107 -0.11 11.67 4.96
CA VAL A 107 -0.92 11.33 6.14
C VAL A 107 -2.09 12.29 6.25
N VAL A 108 -3.31 11.75 6.30
CA VAL A 108 -4.55 12.50 6.51
C VAL A 108 -5.29 11.96 7.72
N ALA A 109 -5.94 12.82 8.49
CA ALA A 109 -6.73 12.39 9.63
C ALA A 109 -8.01 11.68 9.16
N GLN A 110 -8.41 10.62 9.86
CA GLN A 110 -9.77 10.08 9.73
C GLN A 110 -10.80 11.11 10.20
N THR A 111 -11.93 11.16 9.50
CA THR A 111 -13.10 11.92 9.96
C THR A 111 -13.72 11.26 11.20
N GLY A 112 -14.58 12.00 11.89
CA GLY A 112 -15.46 11.40 12.90
C GLY A 112 -16.45 10.41 12.28
N GLY A 113 -17.23 9.73 13.13
CA GLY A 113 -18.31 8.84 12.71
C GLY A 113 -17.95 7.36 12.68
N GLY A 114 -18.87 6.57 12.11
CA GLY A 114 -18.72 5.11 11.93
C GLY A 114 -17.66 4.76 10.89
N LEU A 115 -17.22 3.49 10.86
CA LEU A 115 -16.17 3.05 9.92
C LEU A 115 -16.59 3.26 8.46
N ASP A 116 -17.87 3.07 8.12
CA ASP A 116 -18.39 3.31 6.77
C ASP A 116 -18.29 4.78 6.36
N GLU A 117 -18.46 5.72 7.30
CA GLU A 117 -18.27 7.17 7.07
C GLU A 117 -16.83 7.50 6.77
N ARG A 118 -15.91 6.90 7.53
CA ARG A 118 -14.48 7.14 7.38
C ARG A 118 -13.93 6.56 6.09
N LEU A 119 -14.37 5.36 5.71
CA LEU A 119 -14.06 4.76 4.42
C LEU A 119 -14.62 5.61 3.26
N ALA A 120 -15.88 6.04 3.36
CA ALA A 120 -16.51 6.90 2.36
C ALA A 120 -15.76 8.24 2.21
N ALA A 121 -15.37 8.88 3.32
CA ALA A 121 -14.59 10.10 3.31
C ALA A 121 -13.19 9.90 2.68
N ALA A 122 -12.56 8.75 2.93
CA ALA A 122 -11.27 8.41 2.32
C ALA A 122 -11.37 8.28 0.79
N PHE A 123 -12.42 7.64 0.27
CA PHE A 123 -12.69 7.59 -1.17
C PHE A 123 -13.03 8.97 -1.75
N ALA A 124 -13.82 9.78 -1.04
CA ALA A 124 -14.17 11.14 -1.46
C ALA A 124 -12.93 12.05 -1.67
N GLY A 125 -11.87 11.82 -0.90
CA GLY A 125 -10.59 12.52 -1.02
C GLY A 125 -9.66 12.01 -2.13
N SER A 126 -10.12 11.05 -2.93
CA SER A 126 -9.34 10.40 -3.99
C SER A 126 -9.97 10.61 -5.36
N SER A 127 -9.15 10.50 -6.41
CA SER A 127 -9.61 10.64 -7.80
C SER A 127 -9.05 9.52 -8.66
N GLY A 128 -9.89 8.95 -9.53
CA GLY A 128 -9.51 7.82 -10.36
C GLY A 128 -9.26 6.54 -9.56
N PRO A 129 -8.62 5.53 -10.18
CA PRO A 129 -8.48 4.21 -9.59
C PRO A 129 -7.85 4.24 -8.20
N THR A 130 -8.59 3.73 -7.21
CA THR A 130 -8.23 3.82 -5.80
C THR A 130 -8.41 2.46 -5.13
N LEU A 131 -7.41 1.99 -4.40
CA LEU A 131 -7.46 0.77 -3.60
C LEU A 131 -7.23 1.10 -2.13
N LEU A 132 -8.21 0.80 -1.29
CA LEU A 132 -8.14 0.91 0.16
C LEU A 132 -7.75 -0.43 0.78
N LEU A 133 -6.83 -0.40 1.74
CA LEU A 133 -6.37 -1.54 2.53
C LEU A 133 -6.60 -1.28 4.03
N GLY A 134 -6.98 -2.32 4.77
CA GLY A 134 -6.96 -2.33 6.23
C GLY A 134 -5.55 -2.47 6.80
N MET A 135 -5.40 -2.20 8.11
CA MET A 135 -4.10 -2.25 8.80
C MET A 135 -3.72 -3.64 9.35
N ASP A 136 -4.64 -4.61 9.29
CA ASP A 136 -4.58 -5.83 10.11
C ASP A 136 -4.21 -7.10 9.32
N THR A 137 -3.73 -6.93 8.09
CA THR A 137 -3.34 -8.01 7.19
C THR A 137 -1.85 -7.92 6.81
N PRO A 138 -0.92 -8.26 7.73
CA PRO A 138 0.53 -8.18 7.46
C PRO A 138 1.03 -9.18 6.40
N GLN A 139 0.22 -10.17 6.05
CA GLN A 139 0.47 -11.14 4.99
C GLN A 139 0.12 -10.62 3.58
N VAL A 140 -0.35 -9.36 3.45
CA VAL A 140 -0.48 -8.71 2.14
C VAL A 140 0.90 -8.59 1.49
N THR A 141 1.00 -8.98 0.23
CA THR A 141 2.24 -8.92 -0.55
C THR A 141 2.01 -8.25 -1.90
N ALA A 142 3.11 -7.85 -2.56
CA ALA A 142 3.04 -7.39 -3.95
C ALA A 142 2.39 -8.41 -4.89
N ARG A 143 2.58 -9.71 -4.64
CA ARG A 143 1.92 -10.79 -5.41
C ARG A 143 0.41 -10.80 -5.21
N THR A 144 -0.06 -10.57 -3.98
CA THR A 144 -1.51 -10.48 -3.67
C THR A 144 -2.16 -9.31 -4.41
N LEU A 145 -1.42 -8.21 -4.59
CA LEU A 145 -1.90 -6.97 -5.21
C LEU A 145 -1.59 -6.86 -6.71
N ALA A 146 -0.78 -7.76 -7.26
CA ALA A 146 -0.39 -7.75 -8.67
C ALA A 146 -1.57 -7.69 -9.65
N PRO A 147 -2.72 -8.37 -9.43
CA PRO A 147 -3.88 -8.25 -10.32
C PRO A 147 -4.43 -6.82 -10.44
N VAL A 148 -4.43 -6.04 -9.35
CA VAL A 148 -4.93 -4.65 -9.32
C VAL A 148 -3.95 -3.69 -10.02
N LEU A 149 -2.68 -4.09 -10.12
CA LEU A 149 -1.59 -3.30 -10.68
C LEU A 149 -1.35 -3.56 -12.17
N ALA A 150 -2.02 -4.56 -12.75
CA ALA A 150 -1.90 -4.84 -14.18
C ALA A 150 -2.33 -3.62 -15.03
N ALA A 151 -1.66 -3.41 -16.16
CA ALA A 151 -1.88 -2.24 -17.01
C ALA A 151 -3.34 -2.11 -17.54
N ASP A 152 -4.11 -3.19 -17.52
CA ASP A 152 -5.51 -3.26 -17.92
C ASP A 152 -6.48 -3.59 -16.77
N ALA A 153 -5.99 -3.65 -15.53
CA ALA A 153 -6.77 -4.03 -14.35
C ALA A 153 -8.09 -3.24 -14.25
N TRP A 154 -7.99 -1.91 -14.27
CA TRP A 154 -9.12 -0.99 -14.16
C TRP A 154 -9.92 -0.79 -15.46
N ARG A 155 -9.47 -1.38 -16.57
CA ARG A 155 -10.32 -1.51 -17.78
C ARG A 155 -11.23 -2.74 -17.68
N ARG A 156 -10.74 -3.80 -17.06
CA ARG A 156 -11.46 -5.08 -16.92
C ARG A 156 -12.39 -5.12 -15.71
N ALA A 157 -12.03 -4.44 -14.63
CA ALA A 157 -12.81 -4.37 -13.40
C ALA A 157 -13.18 -2.92 -13.08
N ASP A 158 -14.42 -2.72 -12.62
CA ASP A 158 -14.84 -1.43 -12.06
C ASP A 158 -14.59 -1.39 -10.54
N ALA A 159 -14.54 -2.57 -9.89
CA ALA A 159 -14.22 -2.70 -8.48
C ALA A 159 -13.38 -3.95 -8.17
N TRP A 160 -12.55 -3.85 -7.14
CA TRP A 160 -11.79 -4.96 -6.56
C TRP A 160 -12.23 -5.19 -5.12
N PHE A 161 -12.34 -6.44 -4.71
CA PHE A 161 -12.83 -6.77 -3.37
C PHE A 161 -11.96 -7.84 -2.72
N GLY A 162 -11.33 -7.51 -1.59
CA GLY A 162 -10.55 -8.45 -0.79
C GLY A 162 -11.33 -8.90 0.43
N PRO A 163 -12.05 -10.04 0.38
CA PRO A 163 -12.79 -10.56 1.53
C PRO A 163 -11.84 -10.97 2.67
N SER A 164 -12.23 -10.71 3.91
CA SER A 164 -11.59 -11.30 5.10
C SER A 164 -12.36 -12.53 5.59
N GLU A 165 -11.67 -13.47 6.25
CA GLU A 165 -12.28 -14.72 6.74
C GLU A 165 -13.34 -14.52 7.82
N ASP A 166 -13.28 -13.42 8.57
CA ASP A 166 -14.23 -13.07 9.64
C ASP A 166 -15.56 -12.50 9.11
N GLY A 167 -15.71 -12.39 7.79
CA GLY A 167 -16.90 -11.88 7.13
C GLY A 167 -16.84 -10.39 6.77
N GLY A 168 -15.72 -9.70 7.04
CA GLY A 168 -15.41 -8.34 6.60
C GLY A 168 -14.73 -8.27 5.22
N PHE A 169 -13.86 -7.26 5.05
CA PHE A 169 -12.97 -7.13 3.90
C PHE A 169 -11.67 -6.42 4.30
N TRP A 170 -10.54 -6.93 3.82
CA TRP A 170 -9.22 -6.32 4.00
C TRP A 170 -8.88 -5.32 2.90
N ALA A 171 -9.55 -5.41 1.74
CA ALA A 171 -9.36 -4.48 0.63
C ALA A 171 -10.67 -4.13 -0.09
N LEU A 172 -10.75 -2.88 -0.55
CA LEU A 172 -11.81 -2.40 -1.43
C LEU A 172 -11.21 -1.45 -2.46
N GLY A 173 -11.38 -1.76 -3.74
CA GLY A 173 -10.90 -0.95 -4.85
C GLY A 173 -12.04 -0.47 -5.72
N LEU A 174 -11.96 0.78 -6.18
CA LEU A 174 -12.95 1.43 -7.03
C LEU A 174 -12.23 2.15 -8.18
N ALA A 175 -12.66 1.91 -9.42
CA ALA A 175 -12.13 2.62 -10.60
C ALA A 175 -12.49 4.11 -10.54
N ASP A 176 -13.71 4.39 -10.09
CA ASP A 176 -14.22 5.71 -9.74
C ASP A 176 -14.63 5.70 -8.26
N PRO A 177 -13.92 6.44 -7.37
CA PRO A 177 -14.04 6.31 -5.92
C PRO A 177 -15.30 7.00 -5.35
N ASP A 178 -16.48 6.55 -5.78
CA ASP A 178 -17.78 7.05 -5.29
C ASP A 178 -18.04 6.66 -3.82
N PRO A 179 -18.10 7.62 -2.88
CA PRO A 179 -18.38 7.37 -1.47
C PRO A 179 -19.72 6.67 -1.19
N ALA A 180 -20.72 6.84 -2.07
CA ALA A 180 -22.04 6.23 -1.90
C ALA A 180 -21.99 4.70 -1.97
N LEU A 181 -20.96 4.14 -2.64
CA LEU A 181 -20.74 2.69 -2.72
C LEU A 181 -20.30 2.06 -1.39
N VAL A 182 -20.01 2.85 -0.36
CA VAL A 182 -19.59 2.36 0.98
C VAL A 182 -20.50 2.85 2.09
N ARG A 183 -21.00 4.08 1.98
CA ARG A 183 -21.75 4.75 3.06
C ARG A 183 -23.04 4.02 3.45
N GLY A 184 -23.17 3.62 4.71
CA GLY A 184 -24.34 2.89 5.24
C GLY A 184 -24.27 1.37 5.07
N VAL A 185 -23.13 0.80 4.67
CA VAL A 185 -22.91 -0.64 4.88
C VAL A 185 -22.71 -0.89 6.38
N PRO A 186 -23.40 -1.88 6.99
CA PRO A 186 -23.15 -2.26 8.37
C PRO A 186 -21.70 -2.74 8.54
N MET A 187 -20.95 -2.09 9.42
CA MET A 187 -19.55 -2.42 9.70
C MET A 187 -19.40 -3.29 10.95
N SER A 188 -18.29 -4.02 11.05
CA SER A 188 -17.94 -4.87 12.19
C SER A 188 -18.94 -6.01 12.47
N THR A 189 -19.47 -6.61 11.40
CA THR A 189 -20.33 -7.80 11.46
C THR A 189 -19.78 -8.90 10.55
N ASP A 190 -20.14 -10.15 10.83
CA ASP A 190 -19.84 -11.33 10.01
C ASP A 190 -20.47 -11.30 8.59
N ARG A 191 -21.30 -10.29 8.32
CA ARG A 191 -21.98 -10.07 7.04
C ARG A 191 -21.46 -8.85 6.29
N THR A 192 -20.57 -8.05 6.88
CA THR A 192 -20.14 -6.75 6.36
C THR A 192 -19.60 -6.88 4.94
N GLY A 193 -18.67 -7.80 4.70
CA GLY A 193 -18.07 -8.06 3.40
C GLY A 193 -19.08 -8.52 2.35
N ARG A 194 -19.98 -9.44 2.71
CA ARG A 194 -21.05 -9.89 1.80
C ARG A 194 -21.97 -8.73 1.40
N ILE A 195 -22.35 -7.87 2.34
CA ILE A 195 -23.21 -6.71 2.08
C ILE A 195 -22.47 -5.67 1.22
N GLN A 196 -21.20 -5.39 1.53
CA GLN A 196 -20.37 -4.48 0.74
C GLN A 196 -20.22 -4.97 -0.70
N ARG A 197 -19.85 -6.24 -0.90
CA ARG A 197 -19.71 -6.83 -2.24
C ARG A 197 -21.02 -6.80 -3.02
N ARG A 198 -22.15 -7.13 -2.36
CA ARG A 198 -23.48 -7.05 -2.99
C ARG A 198 -23.82 -5.63 -3.42
N ARG A 199 -23.48 -4.62 -2.61
CA ARG A 199 -23.70 -3.22 -2.98
C ARG A 199 -22.98 -2.84 -4.27
N LEU A 200 -21.74 -3.29 -4.44
CA LEU A 200 -20.97 -3.05 -5.68
C LEU A 200 -21.64 -3.70 -6.89
N THR A 201 -22.08 -4.96 -6.76
CA THR A 201 -22.76 -5.67 -7.86
C THR A 201 -24.15 -5.12 -8.16
N ASP A 202 -24.91 -4.72 -7.13
CA ASP A 202 -26.23 -4.11 -7.30
C ASP A 202 -26.13 -2.73 -8.00
N ALA A 203 -24.97 -2.06 -7.89
CA ALA A 203 -24.64 -0.84 -8.64
C ALA A 203 -24.18 -1.12 -10.09
N GLY A 204 -24.17 -2.38 -10.54
CA GLY A 204 -23.80 -2.76 -11.91
C GLY A 204 -22.30 -2.86 -12.18
N LEU A 205 -21.45 -2.82 -11.15
CA LEU A 205 -19.99 -2.86 -11.29
C LEU A 205 -19.48 -4.27 -11.63
N ARG A 206 -18.47 -4.36 -12.50
CA ARG A 206 -17.66 -5.58 -12.68
C ARG A 206 -16.71 -5.73 -11.49
N VAL A 207 -17.15 -6.52 -10.51
CA VAL A 207 -16.36 -6.80 -9.29
C VAL A 207 -15.43 -7.99 -9.50
N VAL A 208 -14.15 -7.82 -9.21
CA VAL A 208 -13.17 -8.91 -9.18
C VAL A 208 -12.67 -9.12 -7.75
N ASP A 209 -12.72 -10.37 -7.29
CA ASP A 209 -12.28 -10.72 -5.94
C ASP A 209 -10.76 -10.96 -5.90
N LEU A 210 -10.11 -10.38 -4.89
CA LEU A 210 -8.77 -10.71 -4.47
C LEU A 210 -8.80 -11.97 -3.58
N PRO A 211 -7.64 -12.59 -3.28
CA PRO A 211 -7.59 -13.70 -2.34
C PRO A 211 -8.20 -13.32 -0.98
N VAL A 212 -8.86 -14.29 -0.36
CA VAL A 212 -9.31 -14.18 1.03
C VAL A 212 -8.07 -14.10 1.93
N LEU A 213 -8.04 -13.13 2.86
CA LEU A 213 -7.01 -13.01 3.88
C LEU A 213 -7.61 -13.03 5.29
N THR A 214 -6.74 -13.09 6.29
CA THR A 214 -7.08 -13.11 7.70
C THR A 214 -6.73 -11.78 8.35
N ASP A 215 -7.71 -11.15 8.96
CA ASP A 215 -7.47 -10.03 9.86
C ASP A 215 -6.99 -10.59 11.21
N VAL A 216 -5.88 -10.07 11.72
CA VAL A 216 -5.31 -10.57 12.98
C VAL A 216 -6.08 -10.00 14.17
N ASP A 217 -7.08 -10.70 14.68
CA ASP A 217 -7.88 -10.22 15.83
C ASP A 217 -7.80 -11.08 17.09
N THR A 218 -7.49 -12.36 16.94
CA THR A 218 -7.39 -13.31 18.05
C THR A 218 -5.99 -13.91 18.15
N ALA A 219 -5.67 -14.54 19.29
CA ALA A 219 -4.41 -15.26 19.47
C ALA A 219 -4.20 -16.35 18.39
N ALA A 220 -5.26 -17.04 17.99
CA ALA A 220 -5.20 -18.04 16.92
C ALA A 220 -4.83 -17.42 15.56
N ASP A 221 -5.29 -16.20 15.28
CA ASP A 221 -4.91 -15.48 14.06
C ASP A 221 -3.45 -15.06 14.10
N VAL A 222 -2.93 -14.67 15.28
CA VAL A 222 -1.52 -14.30 15.44
C VAL A 222 -0.60 -15.42 15.01
N ASP A 223 -0.78 -16.62 15.54
CA ASP A 223 0.07 -17.77 15.21
C ASP A 223 -0.04 -18.15 13.73
N ARG A 224 -1.27 -18.17 13.21
CA ARG A 224 -1.55 -18.55 11.83
C ARG A 224 -0.96 -17.56 10.83
N VAL A 225 -1.18 -16.26 11.03
CA VAL A 225 -0.67 -15.21 10.14
C VAL A 225 0.84 -15.08 10.23
N ALA A 226 1.43 -15.25 11.43
CA ALA A 226 2.88 -15.32 11.58
C ALA A 226 3.50 -16.47 10.77
N GLY A 227 2.83 -17.63 10.72
CA GLY A 227 3.22 -18.76 9.88
C GLY A 227 3.08 -18.51 8.37
N GLN A 228 2.08 -17.72 7.95
CA GLN A 228 1.88 -17.36 6.54
C GLN A 228 2.89 -16.32 6.03
N ALA A 229 3.39 -15.46 6.91
CA ALA A 229 4.33 -14.39 6.57
C ALA A 229 5.59 -14.43 7.46
N PRO A 230 6.41 -15.50 7.43
CA PRO A 230 7.47 -15.73 8.40
C PRO A 230 8.59 -14.68 8.39
N GLY A 231 8.80 -14.02 7.25
CA GLY A 231 9.77 -12.93 7.05
C GLY A 231 9.26 -11.53 7.44
N SER A 232 8.00 -11.41 7.87
CA SER A 232 7.37 -10.14 8.23
C SER A 232 7.87 -9.62 9.59
N ARG A 233 7.71 -8.31 9.83
CA ARG A 233 7.97 -7.71 11.15
C ARG A 233 6.97 -8.23 12.17
N PHE A 234 5.73 -8.48 11.75
CA PHE A 234 4.70 -9.11 12.56
C PHE A 234 5.15 -10.49 13.08
N ALA A 235 5.58 -11.39 12.19
CA ALA A 235 6.05 -12.71 12.58
C ALA A 235 7.31 -12.64 13.47
N ARG A 236 8.18 -11.65 13.25
CA ARG A 236 9.30 -11.39 14.17
C ARG A 236 8.82 -10.97 15.55
N ALA A 237 7.88 -10.03 15.65
CA ALA A 237 7.34 -9.58 16.94
C ALA A 237 6.68 -10.72 17.73
N VAL A 238 6.02 -11.66 17.06
CA VAL A 238 5.48 -12.89 17.68
C VAL A 238 6.60 -13.75 18.26
N ARG A 239 7.70 -13.97 17.51
CA ARG A 239 8.86 -14.74 17.99
C ARG A 239 9.60 -14.05 19.14
N ASP A 240 9.81 -12.74 19.03
CA ASP A 240 10.52 -11.95 20.05
C ASP A 240 9.76 -12.02 21.40
N ARG A 241 8.42 -11.94 21.37
CA ARG A 241 7.57 -12.20 22.54
C ARG A 241 7.77 -13.61 23.09
N ALA A 242 7.69 -14.64 22.24
CA ALA A 242 7.83 -16.03 22.67
C ALA A 242 9.20 -16.32 23.34
N ASN A 243 10.24 -15.58 22.94
CA ASN A 243 11.60 -15.69 23.49
C ASN A 243 11.87 -14.76 24.69
N GLY A 244 10.88 -13.98 25.16
CA GLY A 244 11.05 -13.04 26.26
C GLY A 244 11.93 -11.83 25.93
N VAL A 245 12.13 -11.53 24.64
CA VAL A 245 12.90 -10.36 24.19
C VAL A 245 11.99 -9.14 24.24
N VAL A 246 12.21 -8.26 25.20
CA VAL A 246 11.57 -6.95 25.25
C VAL A 246 12.36 -6.01 24.33
N GLY A 247 11.86 -5.86 23.11
CA GLY A 247 12.39 -4.90 22.12
C GLY A 247 11.92 -3.48 22.37
#